data_AF-A0A957LS59-F1
#
_entry.id   AF-A0A957LS59-F1
#
_cell.length_a   1.000
_cell.length_b   1.000
_cell.length_c   1.000
_cell.angle_alpha   90.00
_cell.angle_beta   90.00
_cell.angle_gamma   90.00
#
_symmetry.space_group_name_H-M   'P 1'
#
loop_
_entity.id
_entity.type
_entity.pdbx_description
1 polymer ?
#
loop_
_entity_poly.entity_id
_entity_poly.type
_entity_poly.pdbx_seq_one_letter_code
_entity_poly.pdbx_strand_id
1 'polypeptide(L)' 'MKSVVISAVNTQDARFQLKPGEGVDAIHTNPQYAYAVTVLQTDSALTGVGLALTLGAGTEMVCDAIEALAQ' A
#
# COMPACT_ATOMS: atom_id res chain seq x y z
N MET A 1 -9.74 -28.44 -10.27
CA MET A 1 -10.09 -26.99 -10.18
C MET A 1 -9.27 -26.25 -11.22
N LYS A 2 -9.81 -25.20 -11.85
CA LYS A 2 -9.03 -24.34 -12.76
C LYS A 2 -7.97 -23.59 -11.95
N SER A 3 -6.76 -23.42 -12.50
CA SER A 3 -5.73 -22.55 -11.91
C SER A 3 -6.18 -21.08 -12.01
N VAL A 4 -5.92 -20.31 -10.97
CA VAL A 4 -6.18 -18.86 -10.92
C VAL A 4 -4.88 -18.14 -11.24
N VAL A 5 -4.94 -17.15 -12.13
CA VAL A 5 -3.77 -16.41 -12.60
C VAL A 5 -3.95 -14.93 -12.28
N ILE A 6 -2.89 -14.28 -11.79
CA ILE A 6 -2.86 -12.83 -11.60
C ILE A 6 -2.82 -12.18 -12.99
N SER A 7 -3.79 -11.31 -13.27
CA SER A 7 -3.97 -10.65 -14.57
C SER A 7 -3.50 -9.19 -14.58
N ALA A 8 -3.49 -8.53 -13.42
CA ALA A 8 -2.96 -7.18 -13.25
C ALA A 8 -2.57 -6.93 -11.80
N VAL A 9 -1.69 -5.95 -11.59
CA VAL A 9 -1.30 -5.44 -10.28
C VAL A 9 -1.48 -3.93 -10.30
N ASN A 10 -2.26 -3.42 -9.35
CA ASN A 10 -2.52 -2.00 -9.19
C ASN A 10 -2.02 -1.53 -7.83
N THR A 11 -1.66 -0.25 -7.73
CA THR A 11 -1.26 0.38 -6.48
C THR A 11 -2.23 1.48 -6.07
N GLN A 12 -2.31 1.75 -4.76
CA GLN A 12 -3.03 2.92 -4.22
C GLN A 12 -2.22 3.50 -3.07
N ASP A 13 -1.95 4.81 -3.13
CA ASP A 13 -1.39 5.58 -2.02
C ASP A 13 -2.54 6.11 -1.15
N ALA A 14 -2.73 5.47 0.00
CA ALA A 14 -3.80 5.81 0.94
C ALA A 14 -3.24 6.47 2.19
N ARG A 15 -3.58 7.73 2.44
CA ARG A 15 -3.03 8.54 3.55
C ARG A 15 -4.09 8.97 4.55
N PHE A 16 -3.75 8.90 5.83
CA PHE A 16 -4.66 9.19 6.94
C PHE A 16 -3.98 10.16 7.92
N GLN A 17 -4.57 11.35 8.05
CA GLN A 17 -4.10 12.33 9.01
C GLN A 17 -4.51 11.92 10.43
N LEU A 18 -3.53 11.80 11.32
CA LEU A 18 -3.75 11.49 12.73
C LEU A 18 -4.08 12.75 13.54
N LYS A 19 -4.75 12.57 14.68
CA LYS A 19 -4.99 13.68 15.62
C LYS A 19 -3.69 14.05 16.35
N PRO A 20 -3.60 15.27 16.91
CA PRO A 20 -2.44 15.67 17.71
C PRO A 20 -2.15 14.66 18.83
N GLY A 21 -0.92 14.17 18.90
CA GLY A 21 -0.49 13.20 19.91
C GLY A 21 -0.69 11.73 19.56
N GLU A 22 -1.38 11.38 18.47
CA GLU A 22 -1.53 10.00 18.01
C GLU A 22 -0.33 9.54 17.16
N GLY A 23 0.12 8.29 17.38
CA GLY A 23 1.22 7.67 16.61
C GLY A 23 2.62 8.26 16.86
N VAL A 24 2.73 9.22 17.78
CA VAL A 24 3.93 10.00 18.04
C VAL A 24 4.94 9.19 18.86
N ASP A 25 6.22 9.30 18.52
CA ASP A 25 7.31 8.78 19.32
C ASP A 25 8.47 9.79 19.43
N ALA A 26 9.61 9.38 20.02
CA ALA A 26 10.77 10.25 20.22
C ALA A 26 11.41 10.76 18.91
N ILE A 27 11.16 10.07 17.79
CA ILE A 27 11.72 10.34 16.47
C ILE A 27 10.63 10.87 15.52
N HIS A 28 9.49 10.20 15.45
CA HIS A 28 8.38 10.51 14.55
C HIS A 28 7.36 11.40 15.28
N THR A 29 7.65 12.70 15.33
CA THR A 29 6.86 13.63 16.16
C THR A 29 5.56 14.14 15.50
N ASN A 30 5.38 13.93 14.19
CA ASN A 30 4.18 14.30 13.44
C ASN A 30 3.91 13.29 12.30
N PRO A 31 3.58 12.03 12.62
CA PRO A 31 3.38 11.01 11.59
C PRO A 31 2.05 11.18 10.87
N GLN A 32 2.05 10.87 9.58
CA GLN A 32 0.84 10.61 8.80
C GLN A 32 0.84 9.13 8.46
N TYR A 33 -0.09 8.35 9.00
CA TYR A 33 -0.16 6.94 8.63
C TYR A 33 -0.57 6.83 7.17
N ALA A 34 0.26 6.17 6.38
CA ALA A 34 0.05 6.02 4.96
C ALA A 34 0.33 4.58 4.53
N TYR A 35 -0.42 4.10 3.56
CA TYR A 35 -0.32 2.75 3.03
C TYR A 35 -0.03 2.81 1.54
N ALA A 36 1.04 2.13 1.12
CA ALA A 36 1.18 1.71 -0.25
C ALA A 36 0.42 0.38 -0.41
N VAL A 37 -0.79 0.45 -0.95
CA VAL A 37 -1.69 -0.70 -1.09
C VAL A 37 -1.47 -1.36 -2.43
N THR A 38 -1.26 -2.68 -2.45
CA THR A 38 -1.20 -3.51 -3.65
C THR A 38 -2.53 -4.23 -3.84
N VAL A 39 -3.09 -4.17 -5.04
CA VAL A 39 -4.28 -4.94 -5.43
C VAL A 39 -3.90 -5.86 -6.60
N LEU A 40 -3.95 -7.17 -6.36
CA LEU A 40 -3.75 -8.21 -7.36
C LEU A 40 -5.10 -8.59 -7.96
N GLN A 41 -5.32 -8.24 -9.21
CA GLN A 41 -6.47 -8.72 -9.98
C GLN A 41 -6.16 -10.10 -10.53
N THR A 42 -7.18 -10.96 -10.59
CA THR A 42 -7.04 -12.30 -11.17
C THR A 42 -7.98 -12.50 -12.35
N ASP A 43 -7.80 -13.58 -13.10
CA ASP A 43 -8.72 -14.04 -14.15
C ASP A 43 -10.00 -14.69 -13.59
N SER A 44 -10.30 -14.47 -12.32
CA SER A 44 -11.44 -15.00 -11.59
C SER A 44 -12.08 -13.93 -10.70
N ALA A 45 -13.08 -14.30 -9.89
CA ALA A 45 -13.66 -13.39 -8.89
C ALA A 45 -12.74 -13.11 -7.69
N LEU A 46 -11.60 -13.81 -7.57
CA LEU A 46 -10.65 -13.57 -6.48
C LEU A 46 -9.83 -12.30 -6.71
N THR A 47 -9.58 -11.58 -5.64
CA THR A 47 -8.69 -10.41 -5.60
C THR A 47 -7.76 -10.56 -4.41
N GLY A 48 -6.46 -10.31 -4.61
CA GLY A 48 -5.48 -10.23 -3.53
C GLY A 48 -5.27 -8.79 -3.10
N VAL A 49 -5.21 -8.52 -1.80
CA VAL A 49 -4.91 -7.18 -1.28
C VAL A 49 -3.82 -7.29 -0.22
N GLY A 50 -2.78 -6.47 -0.35
CA GLY A 50 -1.70 -6.32 0.61
C GLY A 50 -1.33 -4.85 0.78
N LEU A 51 -0.62 -4.51 1.85
CA LEU A 51 -0.14 -3.13 2.05
C LEU A 51 1.19 -3.10 2.78
N ALA A 52 1.93 -2.01 2.56
CA ALA A 52 3.06 -1.60 3.38
C ALA A 52 2.69 -0.33 4.15
N LEU A 53 2.86 -0.35 5.48
CA LEU A 53 2.70 0.84 6.33
C LEU A 53 3.94 1.73 6.22
N THR A 54 3.69 3.01 6.06
CA THR A 54 4.66 4.10 6.06
C THR A 54 4.14 5.28 6.89
N LEU A 55 4.97 6.30 7.10
CA LEU A 55 4.65 7.48 7.90
C LEU A 55 4.52 8.77 7.07
N GLY A 56 4.00 8.66 5.83
CA GLY A 56 3.61 9.79 5.01
C GLY A 56 4.52 9.99 3.79
N ALA A 57 5.49 10.90 3.89
CA ALA A 57 6.42 11.14 2.80
C ALA A 57 7.19 9.85 2.44
N GLY A 58 7.34 9.58 1.15
CA GLY A 58 7.96 8.35 0.64
C GLY A 58 7.00 7.19 0.41
N THR A 59 5.70 7.31 0.74
CA THR A 59 4.69 6.32 0.33
C THR A 59 4.66 6.15 -1.19
N GLU A 60 4.77 7.26 -1.92
CA GLU A 60 4.80 7.30 -3.37
C GLU A 60 5.94 6.43 -3.93
N MET A 61 7.13 6.47 -3.31
CA MET A 61 8.27 5.65 -3.73
C MET A 61 8.03 4.16 -3.50
N VAL A 62 7.27 3.80 -2.46
CA VAL A 62 6.89 2.40 -2.22
C VAL A 62 5.84 1.95 -3.24
N CYS A 63 4.90 2.80 -3.63
CA CYS A 63 3.98 2.52 -4.74
C CYS A 63 4.76 2.32 -6.06
N ASP A 64 5.70 3.19 -6.38
CA ASP A 64 6.55 3.05 -7.58
C ASP A 64 7.32 1.72 -7.56
N ALA A 65 7.82 1.29 -6.40
CA ALA A 65 8.49 0.01 -6.25
C ALA A 65 7.54 -1.18 -6.48
N ILE A 66 6.29 -1.11 -6.03
CA ILE A 66 5.27 -2.13 -6.31
C ILE A 66 4.99 -2.20 -7.82
N GLU A 67 4.83 -1.05 -8.49
CA GLU A 67 4.60 -0.98 -9.93
C GLU A 67 5.79 -1.52 -10.74
N ALA A 68 7.02 -1.26 -10.29
CA ALA A 68 8.21 -1.80 -10.92
C ALA A 68 8.28 -3.34 -10.81
N LEU A 69 7.83 -3.92 -9.69
CA LEU A 69 7.76 -5.37 -9.50
C LEU A 69 6.60 -6.04 -10.26
N ALA A 70 5.64 -5.25 -10.75
CA ALA A 70 4.47 -5.73 -11.48
C ALA A 70 4.72 -5.93 -12.99
N GLN A 71 5.91 -5.62 -13.49
CA GLN A 71 6.30 -5.73 -14.90
C GLN A 71 6.61 -7.17 -15.33
#